data_AF-A0AAN7MFY7-F1
#
_entry.id   AF-A0AAN7MFY7-F1
#
_cell.length_a   1.000
_cell.length_b   1.000
_cell.length_c   1.000
_cell.angle_alpha   90.00
_cell.angle_beta   90.00
_cell.angle_gamma   90.00
#
_symmetry.space_group_name_H-M   'P 1'
#
loop_
_entity.id
_entity.type
_entity.pdbx_description
1 polymer ?
#
loop_
_entity_poly.entity_id
_entity_poly.type
_entity_poly.pdbx_seq_one_letter_code
_entity_poly.pdbx_strand_id
1 'polypeptide(L)'
;MAVVMSSAIASLGIASPSFSSTHPKRHGLPQSTPRTSVRMSVSLDEKKKSFSLQKSEEAFNAAKELMPGGVNSPVRAFKSVGGQPILIDSVKGSRMWDIDGNEYIDYVGSWGPAIIGHADDKVLICTQHNY
;
A
#
# COMPACT_ATOMS: atom_id res chain seq x y z
N MET A 1 -4.97 4.98 37.18
CA MET A 1 -6.40 4.63 37.16
C MET A 1 -6.73 4.09 35.79
N ALA A 2 -6.82 2.76 35.66
CA ALA A 2 -7.32 2.10 34.46
C ALA A 2 -8.43 1.17 34.94
N VAL A 3 -9.67 1.45 34.54
CA VAL A 3 -10.85 0.62 34.80
C VAL A 3 -11.14 -0.10 33.48
N VAL A 4 -10.92 -1.41 33.45
CA VAL A 4 -11.39 -2.27 32.36
C VAL A 4 -12.58 -3.06 32.92
N MET A 5 -13.77 -2.73 32.43
CA MET A 5 -15.01 -3.43 32.73
C MET A 5 -15.01 -4.79 32.04
N SER A 6 -15.30 -5.83 32.82
CA SER A 6 -15.54 -7.20 32.37
C SER A 6 -17.05 -7.41 32.30
N SER A 7 -17.58 -7.79 31.14
CA SER A 7 -18.99 -8.19 30.98
C SER A 7 -19.06 -9.53 30.25
N ALA A 8 -19.72 -10.47 30.91
CA ALA A 8 -19.94 -11.85 30.53
C ALA A 8 -20.94 -11.99 29.38
N ILE A 9 -20.82 -13.07 28.59
CA ILE A 9 -21.92 -13.61 27.78
C ILE A 9 -21.95 -15.13 27.96
N ALA A 10 -23.06 -15.59 28.55
CA ALA A 10 -23.41 -16.98 28.79
C ALA A 10 -23.77 -17.70 27.48
N SER A 11 -23.24 -18.90 27.29
CA SER A 11 -23.61 -19.79 26.18
C SER A 11 -24.75 -20.72 26.62
N LEU A 12 -25.95 -20.52 26.07
CA LEU A 12 -27.06 -21.46 26.15
C LEU A 12 -26.94 -22.46 24.97
N GLY A 13 -26.77 -23.73 25.31
CA GLY A 13 -26.79 -24.83 24.35
C GLY A 13 -28.20 -25.10 23.84
N ILE A 14 -28.36 -25.14 22.52
CA ILE A 14 -29.58 -25.58 21.85
C ILE A 14 -29.25 -26.85 21.04
N ALA A 15 -30.10 -27.85 21.24
CA ALA A 15 -29.98 -29.21 20.74
C ALA A 15 -30.12 -29.32 19.21
N SER A 16 -29.41 -30.30 18.66
CA SER A 16 -29.42 -30.71 17.25
C SER A 16 -30.71 -31.43 16.83
N PRO A 17 -31.21 -31.25 15.60
CA PRO A 17 -32.14 -32.19 14.99
C PRO A 17 -31.42 -33.20 14.10
N SER A 18 -31.80 -34.47 14.26
CA SER A 18 -31.41 -35.61 13.44
C SER A 18 -32.19 -35.60 12.12
N PHE A 19 -31.47 -35.53 11.00
CA PHE A 19 -32.05 -35.59 9.65
C PHE A 19 -31.73 -36.95 9.00
N SER A 20 -32.75 -37.75 8.73
CA SER A 20 -32.63 -39.03 8.02
C SER A 20 -32.50 -38.79 6.52
N SER A 21 -31.33 -39.12 5.94
CA SER A 21 -31.07 -39.04 4.50
C SER A 21 -31.28 -40.39 3.84
N THR A 22 -32.26 -40.48 2.94
CA THR A 22 -32.44 -41.60 2.00
C THR A 22 -31.52 -41.41 0.80
N HIS A 23 -30.66 -42.39 0.53
CA HIS A 23 -29.67 -42.39 -0.55
C HIS A 23 -30.23 -43.06 -1.82
N PRO A 24 -30.27 -42.40 -2.99
CA PRO A 24 -30.41 -43.10 -4.27
C PRO A 24 -29.05 -43.51 -4.83
N LYS A 25 -29.04 -44.66 -5.53
CA LYS A 25 -27.86 -45.39 -6.04
C LYS A 25 -27.04 -44.56 -7.06
N ARG A 26 -25.71 -44.62 -6.92
CA ARG A 26 -24.71 -44.07 -7.85
C ARG A 26 -24.72 -44.84 -9.19
N HIS A 27 -24.80 -44.12 -10.31
CA HIS A 27 -24.48 -44.62 -11.65
C HIS A 27 -23.13 -44.06 -12.12
N GLY A 28 -22.27 -44.97 -12.62
CA GLY A 28 -21.12 -44.82 -13.55
C GLY A 28 -20.28 -43.55 -13.58
N LEU A 29 -18.98 -43.70 -13.26
CA LEU A 29 -17.91 -42.76 -13.61
C LEU A 29 -17.63 -42.78 -15.14
N PRO A 30 -17.48 -41.64 -15.83
CA PRO A 30 -16.79 -41.58 -17.10
C PRO A 30 -15.28 -41.35 -16.90
N GLN A 31 -14.50 -41.97 -17.79
CA GLN A 31 -13.05 -42.10 -17.74
C GLN A 31 -12.30 -40.76 -17.97
N SER A 32 -11.11 -40.69 -17.37
CA SER A 32 -10.18 -39.55 -17.39
C SER A 32 -9.68 -39.18 -18.79
N THR A 33 -9.78 -37.90 -19.15
CA THR A 33 -9.01 -37.32 -20.26
C THR A 33 -7.67 -36.78 -19.75
N PRO A 34 -6.58 -36.85 -20.55
CA PRO A 34 -5.30 -36.29 -20.13
C PRO A 34 -5.39 -34.77 -20.15
N ARG A 35 -5.28 -34.15 -18.97
CA ARG A 35 -5.24 -32.69 -18.82
C ARG A 35 -3.84 -32.23 -19.25
N THR A 36 -3.69 -31.72 -20.46
CA THR A 36 -2.48 -31.00 -20.87
C THR A 36 -2.31 -29.79 -19.96
N SER A 37 -1.37 -29.86 -19.02
CA SER A 37 -1.02 -28.72 -18.19
C SER A 37 -0.07 -27.84 -18.98
N VAL A 38 -0.58 -26.70 -19.46
CA VAL A 38 0.27 -25.64 -20.00
C VAL A 38 0.99 -25.02 -18.81
N ARG A 39 2.26 -25.34 -18.64
CA ARG A 39 3.13 -24.69 -17.66
C ARG A 39 3.55 -23.34 -18.23
N MET A 40 2.91 -22.27 -17.77
CA MET A 40 3.37 -20.90 -18.06
C MET A 40 4.61 -20.62 -17.21
N SER A 41 5.80 -20.70 -17.80
CA SER A 41 7.03 -20.22 -17.17
C SER A 41 7.17 -18.72 -17.46
N VAL A 42 6.93 -17.88 -16.45
CA VAL A 42 7.32 -16.47 -16.50
C VAL A 42 8.81 -16.41 -16.16
N SER A 43 9.63 -16.06 -17.15
CA SER A 43 11.03 -15.70 -16.91
C SER A 43 11.04 -14.29 -16.34
N LEU A 44 11.38 -14.16 -15.05
CA LEU A 44 11.61 -12.85 -14.43
C LEU A 44 13.10 -12.55 -14.50
N ASP A 45 13.48 -11.66 -15.40
CA ASP A 45 14.79 -11.02 -15.33
C ASP A 45 14.78 -10.05 -14.13
N GLU A 46 15.20 -10.55 -12.96
CA GLU A 46 15.31 -9.73 -11.75
C GLU A 46 16.43 -8.70 -11.91
N LYS A 47 16.11 -7.55 -12.52
CA LYS A 47 16.96 -6.37 -12.46
C LYS A 47 16.83 -5.76 -11.06
N LYS A 48 17.68 -6.20 -10.13
CA LYS A 48 17.74 -5.68 -8.76
C LYS A 48 18.04 -4.17 -8.78
N LYS A 49 17.00 -3.34 -8.64
CA LYS A 49 17.15 -1.88 -8.54
C LYS A 49 17.83 -1.58 -7.19
N SER A 50 18.99 -0.93 -7.20
CA SER A 50 19.66 -0.51 -5.96
C SER A 50 19.02 0.77 -5.43
N PHE A 51 18.66 0.77 -4.14
CA PHE A 51 18.11 1.92 -3.45
C PHE A 51 19.23 2.88 -3.00
N SER A 52 19.09 4.17 -3.28
CA SER A 52 20.06 5.22 -2.91
C SER A 52 19.34 6.49 -2.49
N LEU A 53 19.85 7.23 -1.50
CA LEU A 53 19.29 8.51 -1.01
C LEU A 53 20.34 9.64 -0.98
N GLN A 54 21.40 9.53 -1.79
CA GLN A 54 22.54 10.45 -1.74
C GLN A 54 22.15 11.88 -2.09
N LYS A 55 21.30 12.08 -3.12
CA LYS A 55 20.86 13.41 -3.50
C LYS A 55 19.92 14.00 -2.45
N SER A 56 19.04 13.18 -1.89
CA SER A 56 18.14 13.59 -0.80
C SER A 56 18.92 14.06 0.43
N GLU A 57 20.02 13.39 0.77
CA GLU A 57 20.91 13.80 1.86
C GLU A 57 21.59 15.15 1.58
N GLU A 58 22.20 15.30 0.40
CA GLU A 58 22.86 16.54 -0.01
C GLU A 58 21.89 17.74 0.02
N ALA A 59 20.72 17.59 -0.59
CA ALA A 59 19.73 18.65 -0.68
C ALA A 59 19.15 19.03 0.69
N PHE A 60 18.96 18.07 1.60
CA PHE A 60 18.52 18.39 2.95
C PHE A 60 19.61 19.06 3.80
N ASN A 61 20.87 18.69 3.59
CA ASN A 61 22.00 19.37 4.21
C ASN A 61 22.02 20.85 3.82
N ALA A 62 21.80 21.16 2.54
CA ALA A 62 21.62 22.54 2.10
C ALA A 62 20.36 23.19 2.71
N ALA A 63 19.23 22.46 2.80
CA ALA A 63 17.98 22.98 3.35
C ALA A 63 18.09 23.37 4.83
N LYS A 64 18.89 22.65 5.63
CA LYS A 64 19.12 22.97 7.07
C LYS A 64 19.73 24.35 7.30
N GLU A 65 20.53 24.84 6.35
CA GLU A 65 21.13 26.18 6.40
C GLU A 65 20.13 27.28 6.01
N LEU A 66 19.05 26.92 5.31
CA LEU A 66 18.07 27.87 4.77
C LEU A 66 16.78 27.95 5.61
N MET A 67 16.37 26.86 6.24
CA MET A 67 15.12 26.74 6.99
C MET A 67 15.36 26.09 8.35
N PRO A 68 14.66 26.53 9.42
CA PRO A 68 14.76 25.91 10.73
C PRO A 68 14.47 24.40 10.68
N GLY A 69 15.49 23.58 10.95
CA GLY A 69 15.38 22.12 10.88
C GLY A 69 15.26 21.55 9.45
N GLY A 70 15.57 22.34 8.42
CA GLY A 70 15.59 21.92 7.02
C GLY A 70 14.22 21.71 6.39
N VAL A 71 13.13 22.12 7.05
CA VAL A 71 11.75 21.83 6.61
C VAL A 71 10.79 22.99 6.89
N ASN A 72 9.71 23.06 6.10
CA ASN A 72 8.58 23.98 6.31
C ASN A 72 7.49 23.44 7.27
N SER A 73 7.60 22.19 7.72
CA SER A 73 6.68 21.59 8.69
C SER A 73 7.39 20.50 9.49
N PRO A 74 7.29 20.46 10.84
CA PRO A 74 8.12 19.59 11.69
C PRO A 74 8.05 18.10 11.35
N VAL A 75 6.89 17.59 10.93
CA VAL A 75 6.69 16.18 10.61
C VAL A 75 7.57 15.72 9.44
N ARG A 76 7.94 16.64 8.54
CA ARG A 76 8.78 16.35 7.37
C ARG A 76 10.24 16.11 7.72
N ALA A 77 10.68 16.46 8.94
CA ALA A 77 12.07 16.26 9.38
C ALA A 77 12.37 14.82 9.82
N PHE A 78 11.38 13.91 9.81
CA PHE A 78 11.53 12.48 10.09
C PHE A 78 12.14 12.14 11.47
N LYS A 79 12.17 13.11 12.40
CA LYS A 79 12.78 12.97 13.73
C LYS A 79 12.25 11.77 14.54
N SER A 80 10.98 11.41 14.36
CA SER A 80 10.33 10.32 15.10
C SER A 80 10.65 8.92 14.57
N VAL A 81 11.01 8.79 13.29
CA VAL A 81 11.32 7.50 12.65
C VAL A 81 12.83 7.28 12.50
N GLY A 82 13.63 8.31 12.75
CA GLY A 82 15.06 8.30 12.49
C GLY A 82 15.37 8.41 10.99
N GLY A 83 16.64 8.65 10.69
CA GLY A 83 17.10 8.79 9.31
C GLY A 83 16.86 10.17 8.71
N GLN A 84 16.87 10.20 7.38
CA GLN A 84 17.02 11.38 6.56
C GLN A 84 15.75 11.60 5.72
N PRO A 85 15.16 12.81 5.70
CA PRO A 85 14.00 13.09 4.87
C PRO A 85 14.25 12.77 3.39
N ILE A 86 13.24 12.17 2.76
CA ILE A 86 13.22 11.86 1.33
C ILE A 86 12.67 13.08 0.59
N LEU A 87 13.42 13.60 -0.38
CA LEU A 87 12.97 14.72 -1.19
C LEU A 87 12.24 14.20 -2.42
N ILE A 88 10.99 14.64 -2.60
CA ILE A 88 10.10 14.18 -3.65
C ILE A 88 10.27 15.05 -4.89
N ASP A 89 10.48 14.42 -6.05
CA ASP A 89 10.55 15.07 -7.35
C ASP A 89 9.18 15.14 -8.01
N SER A 90 8.48 14.00 -8.08
CA SER A 90 7.23 13.90 -8.82
C SER A 90 6.27 12.88 -8.19
N VAL A 91 4.98 13.04 -8.50
CA VAL A 91 3.88 12.22 -7.99
C VAL A 91 2.83 12.01 -9.08
N LYS A 92 2.26 10.80 -9.18
CA LYS A 92 1.15 10.50 -10.10
C LYS A 92 0.34 9.32 -9.58
N GLY A 93 -0.98 9.48 -9.52
CA GLY A 93 -1.88 8.46 -8.99
C GLY A 93 -1.48 8.09 -7.55
N SER A 94 -1.22 6.80 -7.31
CA SER A 94 -0.78 6.28 -6.00
C SER A 94 0.74 6.18 -5.85
N ARG A 95 1.53 6.77 -6.76
CA ARG A 95 2.98 6.62 -6.79
C ARG A 95 3.69 7.95 -6.59
N MET A 96 4.84 7.90 -5.91
CA MET A 96 5.78 9.02 -5.80
C MET A 96 7.18 8.58 -6.25
N TRP A 97 7.93 9.55 -6.78
CA TRP A 97 9.33 9.40 -7.12
C TRP A 97 10.16 10.45 -6.37
N ASP A 98 11.24 10.01 -5.75
CA ASP A 98 12.20 10.91 -5.12
C ASP A 98 13.23 11.43 -6.13
N ILE A 99 14.05 12.38 -5.70
CA ILE A 99 15.11 12.98 -6.54
C ILE A 99 16.25 11.99 -6.89
N ASP A 100 16.33 10.87 -6.17
CA ASP A 100 17.26 9.77 -6.42
C ASP A 100 16.70 8.74 -7.43
N GLY A 101 15.43 8.85 -7.83
CA GLY A 101 14.76 7.98 -8.80
C GLY A 101 14.16 6.71 -8.20
N ASN A 102 14.05 6.63 -6.87
CA ASN A 102 13.31 5.58 -6.19
C ASN A 102 11.81 5.80 -6.36
N GLU A 103 11.08 4.70 -6.49
CA GLU A 103 9.62 4.73 -6.65
C GLU A 103 8.98 4.12 -5.41
N TYR A 104 7.90 4.74 -4.95
CA TYR A 104 7.16 4.30 -3.78
C TYR A 104 5.66 4.25 -4.07
N ILE A 105 4.96 3.35 -3.38
CA ILE A 105 3.50 3.42 -3.25
C ILE A 105 3.21 4.40 -2.11
N ASP A 106 2.51 5.50 -2.41
CA ASP A 106 2.24 6.56 -1.46
C ASP A 106 0.97 6.30 -0.63
N TYR A 107 1.16 6.06 0.66
CA TYR A 107 0.09 5.99 1.66
C TYR A 107 -0.03 7.25 2.51
N VAL A 108 0.87 8.22 2.36
CA VAL A 108 0.78 9.52 3.01
C VAL A 108 -0.27 10.37 2.30
N GLY A 109 -0.33 10.32 0.96
CA GLY A 109 -1.37 10.99 0.18
C GLY A 109 -1.40 12.50 0.41
N SER A 110 -0.22 13.11 0.56
CA SER A 110 -0.05 14.51 1.00
C SER A 110 -0.77 14.86 2.31
N TRP A 111 -0.94 13.89 3.22
CA TRP A 111 -1.69 14.02 4.47
C TRP A 111 -3.21 14.18 4.27
N GLY A 112 -3.75 13.72 3.14
CA GLY A 112 -5.20 13.70 2.85
C GLY A 112 -5.66 14.30 1.50
N PRO A 113 -5.05 15.36 0.94
CA PRO A 113 -5.52 16.00 -0.29
C PRO A 113 -5.56 15.06 -1.52
N ALA A 114 -4.67 14.07 -1.60
CA ALA A 114 -4.54 13.20 -2.77
C ALA A 114 -5.51 12.01 -2.76
N ILE A 115 -6.78 12.23 -2.35
CA ILE A 115 -7.77 11.15 -2.23
C ILE A 115 -8.13 10.49 -3.58
N ILE A 116 -8.16 11.28 -4.66
CA ILE A 116 -8.36 10.78 -6.03
C ILE A 116 -7.03 10.41 -6.72
N GLY A 117 -5.92 10.38 -5.97
CA GLY A 117 -4.57 10.23 -6.49
C GLY A 117 -3.92 11.58 -6.83
N HIS A 118 -2.60 11.55 -6.90
CA HIS A 118 -1.78 12.72 -7.24
C HIS A 118 -1.89 13.08 -8.70
N ALA A 119 -1.84 14.38 -8.99
CA ALA A 119 -1.76 14.92 -10.35
C ALA A 119 -2.85 14.34 -11.28
N ASP A 120 -4.09 14.24 -10.81
CA ASP A 120 -5.23 13.81 -11.62
C ASP A 120 -5.39 14.72 -12.84
N ASP A 121 -5.59 14.12 -14.01
CA ASP A 121 -5.60 14.87 -15.28
C ASP A 121 -6.73 15.89 -15.33
N LYS A 122 -7.90 15.59 -14.78
CA LYS A 122 -9.04 16.53 -14.76
C LYS A 122 -8.75 17.72 -13.87
N VAL A 123 -8.13 17.49 -12.70
CA VAL A 123 -7.72 18.57 -11.79
C VAL A 123 -6.64 19.45 -12.41
N LEU A 124 -5.64 18.84 -13.08
CA LEU A 124 -4.57 19.59 -13.76
C LEU A 124 -5.13 20.46 -14.88
N ILE A 125 -5.98 19.89 -15.75
CA ILE A 125 -6.66 20.63 -16.82
C ILE A 125 -7.45 21.80 -16.23
N CYS A 126 -8.31 21.56 -15.23
CA CYS A 126 -9.10 22.61 -14.60
C CYS A 126 -8.23 23.74 -14.01
N THR A 127 -7.11 23.40 -13.37
CA THR A 127 -6.20 24.39 -12.82
C THR A 127 -5.52 25.23 -13.91
N GLN A 128 -5.05 24.59 -15.00
CA GLN A 128 -4.31 25.26 -16.08
C GLN A 128 -5.20 26.15 -16.96
N HIS A 129 -6.48 25.81 -17.12
CA HIS A 129 -7.43 26.62 -17.90
C HIS A 129 -7.92 27.88 -17.17
N ASN A 130 -7.70 27.97 -15.86
CA ASN A 130 -8.08 29.14 -15.05
C ASN A 130 -6.94 30.18 -14.93
N TYR A 131 -5.88 30.05 -15.73
CA TYR A 131 -4.79 31.01 -15.87
C TYR A 131 -4.71 31.55 -17.31
#